data_AF-A0A7X6ZFL5-F1
#
_entry.id   AF-A0A7X6ZFL5-F1
#
_cell.length_a   1.000
_cell.length_b   1.000
_cell.length_c   1.000
_cell.angle_alpha   90.00
_cell.angle_beta   90.00
_cell.angle_gamma   90.00
#
_symmetry.space_group_name_H-M   'P 1'
#
loop_
_entity.id
_entity.type
_entity.pdbx_description
1 polymer ?
#
loop_
_entity_poly.entity_id
_entity_poly.type
_entity_poly.pdbx_seq_one_letter_code
_entity_poly.pdbx_strand_id
1 'polypeptide(L)' 'TSNRAQFAIYKKLIKAGAKNLFYMKDDDLIGSDGEGTVDSVHLTDLGYMRFSEKMIPLLQKLGN' A
#
# COMPACT_ATOMS: atom_id res chain seq x y z
N THR A 1 -13.32 7.69 -0.69
CA THR A 1 -12.73 6.38 -0.34
C THR A 1 -12.07 6.46 1.02
N SER A 2 -12.04 5.35 1.77
CA SER A 2 -11.44 5.26 3.11
C SER A 2 -9.98 5.77 3.14
N ASN A 3 -9.27 5.64 2.01
CA ASN A 3 -7.85 5.96 1.90
C ASN A 3 -7.55 7.48 1.89
N ARG A 4 -8.52 8.34 1.53
CA ARG A 4 -8.31 9.81 1.56
C ARG A 4 -8.09 10.34 2.97
N ALA A 5 -8.78 9.78 3.96
CA ALA A 5 -8.63 10.17 5.36
C ALA A 5 -7.25 9.79 5.89
N GLN A 6 -6.78 8.58 5.57
CA GLN A 6 -5.43 8.11 5.92
C GLN A 6 -4.35 9.00 5.30
N PHE A 7 -4.48 9.35 4.01
CA PHE A 7 -3.54 10.25 3.35
C PHE A 7 -3.57 11.67 3.94
N ALA A 8 -4.73 12.17 4.36
CA ALA A 8 -4.82 13.46 5.04
C ALA A 8 -4.10 13.45 6.40
N ILE A 9 -4.22 12.37 7.17
CA ILE A 9 -3.51 12.19 8.43
C ILE A 9 -2.00 12.11 8.18
N TYR A 10 -1.56 11.31 7.21
CA TYR A 10 -0.16 11.24 6.79
C TYR A 10 0.42 12.64 6.52
N LYS A 11 -0.26 13.45 5.70
CA LYS A 11 0.18 14.83 5.41
C LYS A 11 0.28 15.71 6.65
N LYS A 12 -0.66 15.58 7.60
CA LYS A 12 -0.63 16.32 8.87
C LYS A 12 0.61 15.93 9.69
N LEU A 13 0.92 14.63 9.77
CA LEU A 13 2.08 14.12 10.51
C LEU A 13 3.40 14.57 9.90
N ILE A 14 3.54 14.51 8.57
CA ILE A 14 4.71 15.04 7.87
C ILE A 14 4.88 16.54 8.13
N LYS A 15 3.80 17.33 8.07
CA LYS A 15 3.84 18.76 8.38
C LYS A 15 4.23 19.04 9.84
N ALA A 16 3.87 18.15 10.77
CA ALA A 16 4.24 18.23 12.18
C ALA A 16 5.68 17.79 12.47
N GLY A 17 6.45 17.40 11.45
CA GLY A 17 7.86 17.03 11.58
C GLY A 17 8.12 15.54 11.85
N ALA A 18 7.12 14.67 11.63
CA ALA A 18 7.32 13.23 11.69
C ALA A 18 8.41 12.81 10.69
N LYS A 19 9.46 12.16 11.19
CA LYS A 19 10.55 11.59 10.39
C LYS A 19 10.31 10.11 10.14
N ASN A 20 10.87 9.59 9.05
CA ASN A 20 10.81 8.17 8.69
C ASN A 20 9.37 7.62 8.56
N LEU A 21 8.42 8.48 8.16
CA LEU A 21 7.04 8.10 7.87
C LEU A 21 6.82 8.15 6.36
N PHE A 22 6.37 7.04 5.78
CA PHE A 22 6.17 6.88 4.34
C PHE A 22 4.73 6.46 4.05
N TYR A 23 4.24 6.79 2.86
CA TYR A 23 2.89 6.44 2.41
C TYR A 23 2.95 5.82 1.02
N MET A 24 2.44 4.60 0.90
CA MET A 24 2.24 3.91 -0.38
C MET A 24 0.78 4.09 -0.81
N LYS A 25 0.54 4.46 -2.06
CA LYS A 25 -0.81 4.54 -2.62
C LYS A 25 -1.33 3.15 -2.95
N ASP A 26 -2.65 3.01 -2.94
CA ASP A 26 -3.42 1.80 -3.24
C ASP A 26 -3.57 1.51 -4.74
N ASP A 27 -2.73 2.10 -5.58
CA ASP A 27 -2.84 2.00 -7.05
C ASP A 27 -2.44 0.59 -7.51
N ASP A 28 -3.41 -0.20 -8.00
CA ASP A 28 -3.24 -1.50 -8.66
C ASP A 28 -2.35 -2.50 -7.89
N LEU A 29 -2.60 -2.62 -6.58
CA LEU A 29 -1.79 -3.47 -5.70
C LEU A 29 -1.97 -4.97 -5.94
N ILE A 30 -3.14 -5.40 -6.43
CA ILE A 30 -3.52 -6.81 -6.53
C ILE A 30 -4.06 -7.20 -7.92
N GLY A 31 -3.97 -6.30 -8.89
CA GLY A 31 -4.58 -6.44 -10.20
C GLY A 31 -6.07 -6.06 -10.23
N SER A 32 -6.66 -6.14 -11.42
CA SER A 32 -8.06 -5.75 -11.69
C SER A 32 -8.89 -6.85 -12.36
N ASP A 33 -8.34 -8.07 -12.44
CA ASP A 33 -8.97 -9.25 -13.05
C ASP A 33 -9.92 -10.02 -12.11
N GLY A 34 -10.02 -9.61 -10.85
CA GLY A 34 -10.87 -10.25 -9.85
C GLY A 34 -10.22 -11.44 -9.13
N GLU A 35 -9.00 -11.84 -9.51
CA GLU A 35 -8.32 -13.02 -8.94
C GLU A 35 -7.53 -12.69 -7.66
N GLY A 36 -7.43 -11.40 -7.31
CA GLY A 36 -6.62 -10.93 -6.19
C GLY A 36 -7.16 -11.28 -4.80
N THR A 37 -8.44 -11.68 -4.69
CA THR A 37 -9.09 -11.95 -3.40
C THR A 37 -10.02 -13.17 -3.48
N VAL A 38 -10.16 -13.90 -2.37
CA VAL A 38 -11.11 -15.02 -2.27
C VAL A 38 -12.55 -14.53 -2.04
N ASP A 39 -12.73 -13.43 -1.34
CA ASP A 39 -14.03 -12.93 -0.87
C ASP A 39 -14.17 -11.40 -0.98
N SER A 40 -13.44 -10.78 -1.92
CA SER A 40 -13.33 -9.33 -2.10
C SER A 40 -12.57 -8.58 -0.99
N VAL A 41 -12.03 -9.28 0.02
CA VAL A 41 -11.27 -8.67 1.11
C VAL A 41 -9.94 -9.38 1.35
N HIS A 42 -9.96 -10.69 1.56
CA HIS A 42 -8.78 -11.48 1.87
C HIS A 42 -8.05 -11.89 0.59
N LEU A 43 -6.75 -11.63 0.54
CA LEU A 43 -5.94 -11.91 -0.64
C LEU A 43 -5.79 -13.42 -0.88
N THR A 44 -5.84 -13.81 -2.15
CA THR A 44 -5.36 -15.12 -2.60
C THR A 44 -3.84 -15.16 -2.59
N ASP A 45 -3.24 -16.33 -2.83
CA ASP A 45 -1.79 -16.44 -3.03
C ASP A 45 -1.30 -15.53 -4.17
N LEU A 46 -2.06 -15.47 -5.26
CA LEU A 46 -1.79 -14.56 -6.38
C LEU A 46 -1.90 -13.09 -5.97
N GLY A 47 -2.91 -12.75 -5.16
CA GLY A 47 -3.06 -11.41 -4.58
C GLY A 47 -1.86 -11.00 -3.74
N TYR A 48 -1.39 -11.86 -2.84
CA TYR A 48 -0.19 -11.62 -2.03
C TYR A 48 1.08 -11.51 -2.86
N MET A 49 1.23 -12.33 -3.90
CA MET A 49 2.37 -12.26 -4.81
C MET A 49 2.42 -10.89 -5.51
N ARG A 50 1.32 -10.47 -6.13
CA ARG A 50 1.21 -9.15 -6.81
C ARG A 50 1.45 -7.99 -5.83
N PHE A 51 0.86 -8.07 -4.64
CA PHE A 51 1.07 -7.07 -3.60
C PHE A 51 2.55 -6.96 -3.22
N SER A 52 3.23 -8.10 -3.07
CA SER A 52 4.65 -8.17 -2.72
C SER A 52 5.55 -7.60 -3.83
N GLU A 53 5.25 -7.86 -5.11
CA GLU A 53 5.97 -7.29 -6.25
C GLU A 53 5.95 -5.75 -6.25
N LYS A 54 4.86 -5.14 -5.80
CA LYS A 54 4.75 -3.67 -5.67
C LYS A 54 5.46 -3.15 -4.42
N MET A 55 5.41 -3.89 -3.31
CA MET A 55 5.90 -3.42 -2.01
C MET A 55 7.42 -3.59 -1.85
N ILE A 56 8.00 -4.70 -2.34
CA ILE A 56 9.43 -5.01 -2.16
C ILE A 56 10.37 -3.89 -2.67
N PRO A 57 10.19 -3.31 -3.87
CA PRO A 57 11.07 -2.25 -4.35
C PRO A 57 11.05 -1.00 -3.45
N LEU A 58 9.89 -0.69 -2.85
CA LEU A 58 9.77 0.42 -1.90
C LEU A 58 10.52 0.12 -0.61
N LEU A 59 10.36 -1.08 -0.06
CA LEU A 59 11.05 -1.50 1.17
C LEU A 59 12.57 -1.52 0.97
N GLN A 60 13.06 -2.02 -0.16
CA GLN A 60 14.48 -2.01 -0.50
C GLN A 60 15.03 -0.59 -0.58
N LYS A 61 14.28 0.36 -1.14
CA LYS A 61 14.68 1.78 -1.20
C LYS A 61 14.74 2.44 0.19
N LEU A 62 13.94 1.97 1.15
CA LEU A 62 13.90 2.51 2.51
C LEU A 62 14.90 1.85 3.46
N GLY A 63 15.30 0.61 3.18
CA GLY A 63 16.27 -0.15 3.97
C GLY A 63 17.73 0.11 3.60
N ASN A 64 17.99 0.79 2.49
CA ASN A 64 19.31 1.26 2.05
C ASN A 64 19.54 2.72 2.47
#